data_AF-A0A5C8JED4-F1
#
_entry.id   AF-A0A5C8JED4-F1
#
_cell.length_a   1.000
_cell.length_b   1.000
_cell.length_c   1.000
_cell.angle_alpha   90.00
_cell.angle_beta   90.00
_cell.angle_gamma   90.00
#
_symmetry.space_group_name_H-M   'P 1'
#
loop_
_entity.id
_entity.type
_entity.pdbx_description
1 polymer ?
#
loop_
_entity_poly.entity_id
_entity_poly.type
_entity_poly.pdbx_seq_one_letter_code
_entity_poly.pdbx_strand_id
1 'polypeptide(L)'
;MIRKLVGAVLAALAAMAGFWLMVAPFALGTQPEGAAWNSATTTEFFTGLGVAAVGLAGAAAFAAAIHAELAARGLVTVRERQREPEPAAPQTSSAELAALLAPLVEALREDLDATDRERRQNGSTTLVASEDQR
;
A
#
# COMPACT_ATOMS: atom_id res chain seq x y z
N MET A 1 -18.22 -13.19 -15.16
CA MET A 1 -17.09 -13.75 -15.96
C MET A 1 -17.14 -13.39 -17.45
N ILE A 2 -18.17 -13.76 -18.22
CA ILE A 2 -18.24 -13.49 -19.69
C ILE A 2 -17.92 -12.03 -20.08
N ARG A 3 -18.49 -11.04 -19.38
CA ARG A 3 -18.23 -9.61 -19.66
C ARG A 3 -16.76 -9.21 -19.46
N LYS A 4 -16.10 -9.76 -18.44
CA LYS A 4 -14.68 -9.50 -18.15
C LYS A 4 -13.77 -10.20 -19.17
N LEU A 5 -14.15 -11.39 -19.61
CA LEU A 5 -13.46 -12.15 -20.66
C LEU A 5 -13.52 -11.42 -22.01
N VAL A 6 -14.71 -10.93 -22.40
CA VAL A 6 -14.87 -10.11 -23.61
C VAL A 6 -14.02 -8.85 -23.53
N GLY A 7 -14.01 -8.17 -22.38
CA GLY A 7 -13.15 -7.00 -22.14
C GLY A 7 -11.65 -7.33 -22.29
N ALA A 8 -11.19 -8.44 -21.71
CA ALA A 8 -9.81 -8.90 -21.84
C ALA A 8 -9.42 -9.20 -23.30
N VAL A 9 -10.30 -9.87 -24.05
CA VAL A 9 -10.08 -10.20 -25.47
C VAL A 9 -10.01 -8.93 -26.31
N LEU A 10 -10.95 -7.99 -26.13
CA LEU A 10 -10.94 -6.72 -26.86
C LEU A 10 -9.69 -5.89 -26.55
N ALA A 11 -9.27 -5.86 -25.28
CA ALA A 11 -8.06 -5.16 -24.89
C ALA A 11 -6.80 -5.80 -25.48
N ALA A 12 -6.72 -7.14 -25.53
CA ALA A 12 -5.64 -7.86 -26.17
C ALA A 12 -5.59 -7.62 -27.69
N LEU A 13 -6.75 -7.62 -28.35
CA LEU A 13 -6.84 -7.28 -29.78
C LEU A 13 -6.42 -5.85 -30.06
N ALA A 14 -6.83 -4.90 -29.21
CA ALA A 14 -6.38 -3.50 -29.31
C ALA A 14 -4.87 -3.38 -29.12
N ALA A 15 -4.29 -4.08 -28.14
CA ALA A 15 -2.84 -4.11 -27.94
C ALA A 15 -2.12 -4.64 -29.18
N MET A 16 -2.59 -5.74 -29.74
CA MET A 16 -2.02 -6.35 -30.95
C MET A 16 -2.15 -5.44 -32.18
N ALA A 17 -3.29 -4.78 -32.35
CA ALA A 17 -3.47 -3.79 -33.41
C ALA A 17 -2.53 -2.58 -33.25
N GLY A 18 -2.32 -2.10 -32.02
CA GLY A 18 -1.35 -1.04 -31.72
C GLY A 18 0.09 -1.45 -32.04
N PHE A 19 0.50 -2.65 -31.63
CA PHE A 19 1.81 -3.21 -31.99
C PHE A 19 1.98 -3.35 -33.50
N TRP A 20 0.94 -3.82 -34.20
CA TRP A 20 0.96 -3.91 -35.64
C TRP A 20 1.19 -2.53 -36.29
N LEU A 21 0.50 -1.48 -35.83
CA LEU A 21 0.72 -0.12 -36.32
C LEU A 21 2.17 0.38 -36.15
N MET A 22 2.83 -0.01 -35.06
CA MET A 22 4.24 0.35 -34.84
C MET A 22 5.20 -0.35 -35.83
N VAL A 23 4.89 -1.59 -36.20
CA VAL A 23 5.75 -2.41 -37.07
C VAL A 23 5.43 -2.23 -38.56
N ALA A 24 4.18 -1.87 -38.88
CA ALA A 24 3.68 -1.71 -40.25
C ALA A 24 4.57 -0.87 -41.18
N PRO A 25 5.06 0.34 -40.80
CA PRO A 25 5.87 1.13 -41.73
C PRO A 25 7.21 0.47 -42.11
N PHE A 26 7.74 -0.40 -41.24
CA PHE A 26 8.96 -1.16 -41.50
C PHE A 26 8.67 -2.43 -42.29
N ALA A 27 7.60 -3.16 -41.92
CA ALA A 27 7.23 -4.42 -42.57
C ALA A 27 6.73 -4.23 -44.01
N LEU A 28 6.09 -3.09 -44.30
CA LEU A 28 5.57 -2.75 -45.63
C LEU A 28 6.58 -2.01 -46.50
N GLY A 29 7.78 -1.68 -45.98
CA GLY A 29 8.82 -0.97 -46.71
C GLY A 29 8.47 0.46 -47.09
N THR A 30 7.46 1.07 -46.44
CA THR A 30 7.11 2.47 -46.65
C THR A 30 8.15 3.41 -46.04
N GLN A 31 8.92 2.93 -45.06
CA GLN A 31 10.08 3.60 -44.49
C GLN A 31 11.38 2.95 -45.01
N PRO A 32 12.27 3.69 -45.70
CA PRO A 32 13.55 3.17 -46.17
C PRO A 32 14.50 2.83 -45.01
N GLU A 33 15.19 1.69 -45.11
CA GLU A 33 16.20 1.29 -44.14
C GLU A 33 17.38 2.28 -44.13
N GLY A 34 17.76 2.77 -42.94
CA GLY A 34 18.86 3.73 -42.78
C GLY A 34 18.52 5.19 -43.07
N ALA A 35 17.30 5.51 -43.48
CA ALA A 35 16.84 6.90 -43.65
C ALA A 35 16.21 7.46 -42.36
N ALA A 36 16.24 8.79 -42.20
CA ALA A 36 15.52 9.47 -41.14
C ALA A 36 14.01 9.19 -41.24
N TRP A 37 13.33 9.11 -40.09
CA TRP A 37 11.89 8.88 -40.03
C TRP A 37 11.14 10.02 -40.73
N ASN A 38 10.30 9.66 -41.69
CA ASN A 38 9.37 10.62 -42.26
C ASN A 38 8.24 10.91 -41.25
N SER A 39 7.52 12.01 -41.46
CA SER A 39 6.44 12.43 -40.56
C SER A 39 5.33 11.37 -40.46
N ALA A 40 5.05 10.64 -41.54
CA ALA A 40 4.04 9.58 -41.57
C ALA A 40 4.42 8.42 -40.62
N THR A 41 5.63 7.89 -40.74
CA THR A 41 6.17 6.82 -39.88
C THR A 41 6.16 7.23 -38.42
N THR A 42 6.54 8.48 -38.14
CA THR A 42 6.54 9.02 -36.77
C THR A 42 5.12 9.02 -36.19
N THR A 43 4.15 9.56 -36.92
CA THR A 43 2.76 9.59 -36.47
C THR A 43 2.18 8.19 -36.31
N GLU A 44 2.35 7.31 -37.29
CA GLU A 44 1.85 5.92 -37.24
C GLU A 44 2.44 5.15 -36.05
N PHE A 45 3.74 5.28 -35.82
CA PHE A 45 4.42 4.64 -34.70
C PHE A 45 3.90 5.13 -33.35
N PHE A 46 3.80 6.45 -33.14
CA PHE A 46 3.34 6.99 -31.85
C PHE A 46 1.83 6.77 -31.62
N THR A 47 1.01 6.79 -32.67
CA THR A 47 -0.39 6.39 -32.57
C THR A 47 -0.51 4.91 -32.23
N GLY A 48 0.26 4.04 -32.89
CA GLY A 48 0.34 2.61 -32.58
C GLY A 48 0.77 2.36 -31.14
N LEU A 49 1.79 3.08 -30.66
CA LEU A 49 2.25 3.03 -29.27
C LEU A 49 1.14 3.42 -28.28
N GLY A 50 0.41 4.51 -28.56
CA GLY A 50 -0.71 4.93 -27.70
C GLY A 50 -1.82 3.88 -27.63
N VAL A 51 -2.22 3.32 -28.78
CA VAL A 51 -3.22 2.25 -28.85
C VAL A 51 -2.73 0.99 -28.12
N ALA A 52 -1.46 0.62 -28.31
CA ALA A 52 -0.84 -0.53 -27.65
C ALA A 52 -0.83 -0.36 -26.12
N ALA A 53 -0.44 0.83 -25.63
CA ALA A 53 -0.39 1.13 -24.21
C ALA A 53 -1.78 1.06 -23.56
N VAL A 54 -2.81 1.62 -24.19
CA VAL A 54 -4.19 1.54 -23.69
C VAL A 54 -4.70 0.11 -23.72
N GLY A 55 -4.45 -0.64 -24.80
CA GLY A 55 -4.81 -2.05 -24.91
C GLY A 55 -4.16 -2.90 -23.81
N LEU A 56 -2.86 -2.72 -23.56
CA LEU A 56 -2.12 -3.41 -22.51
C LEU A 56 -2.64 -3.07 -21.10
N ALA A 57 -2.87 -1.79 -20.83
CA ALA A 57 -3.43 -1.35 -19.55
C ALA A 57 -4.83 -1.97 -19.31
N GLY A 58 -5.69 -1.97 -20.34
CA GLY A 58 -6.99 -2.62 -20.28
C GLY A 58 -6.88 -4.13 -20.05
N ALA A 59 -5.98 -4.81 -20.76
CA ALA A 59 -5.77 -6.24 -20.62
C ALA A 59 -5.27 -6.60 -19.21
N ALA A 60 -4.32 -5.84 -18.67
CA ALA A 60 -3.83 -6.00 -17.31
C ALA A 60 -4.93 -5.78 -16.26
N ALA A 61 -5.76 -4.74 -16.43
CA ALA A 61 -6.88 -4.47 -15.53
C ALA A 61 -7.92 -5.61 -15.55
N PHE A 62 -8.29 -6.12 -16.74
CA PHE A 62 -9.21 -7.24 -16.85
C PHE A 62 -8.60 -8.54 -16.31
N ALA A 63 -7.31 -8.79 -16.54
CA ALA A 63 -6.61 -9.94 -15.98
C ALA A 63 -6.60 -9.89 -14.44
N ALA A 64 -6.30 -8.74 -13.84
CA ALA A 64 -6.38 -8.54 -12.39
C ALA A 64 -7.81 -8.74 -11.87
N ALA A 65 -8.83 -8.24 -12.57
CA ALA A 65 -10.24 -8.40 -12.18
C ALA A 65 -10.74 -9.85 -12.30
N ILE A 66 -10.18 -10.64 -13.22
CA ILE A 66 -10.44 -12.08 -13.35
C ILE A 66 -9.71 -12.83 -12.24
N HIS A 67 -8.43 -12.50 -11.98
CA HIS A 67 -7.63 -13.10 -10.91
C HIS A 67 -8.26 -12.88 -9.53
N ALA A 68 -8.72 -11.66 -9.24
CA ALA A 68 -9.44 -11.35 -8.01
C ALA A 68 -10.73 -12.16 -7.86
N GLU A 69 -11.48 -12.38 -8.95
CA GLU A 69 -12.70 -13.19 -8.94
C GLU A 69 -12.41 -14.68 -8.75
N LEU A 70 -11.32 -15.19 -9.33
CA LEU A 70 -10.85 -16.57 -9.14
C LEU A 70 -10.35 -16.81 -7.71
N ALA A 71 -9.61 -15.84 -7.15
CA ALA A 71 -9.15 -15.86 -5.77
C ALA A 71 -10.34 -15.83 -4.79
N ALA A 72 -11.31 -14.95 -5.00
CA ALA A 72 -12.52 -14.87 -4.17
C ALA A 72 -13.34 -16.17 -4.20
N ARG A 73 -13.26 -16.94 -5.28
CA ARG A 73 -13.93 -18.25 -5.44
C ARG A 73 -13.10 -19.41 -4.87
N GLY A 74 -11.92 -19.15 -4.30
CA GLY A 74 -11.03 -20.19 -3.77
C GLY A 74 -10.39 -21.09 -4.83
N LEU A 75 -10.52 -20.74 -6.12
CA LEU A 75 -9.94 -21.50 -7.23
C LEU A 75 -8.45 -21.17 -7.46
N VAL A 76 -8.03 -20.00 -6.99
CA VAL A 76 -6.63 -19.61 -6.93
C VAL A 76 -6.30 -19.46 -5.46
N THR A 77 -5.46 -20.35 -4.94
CA THR A 77 -4.79 -20.11 -3.66
C THR A 77 -3.95 -18.86 -3.84
N VAL A 78 -4.44 -17.72 -3.35
CA VAL A 78 -3.56 -16.60 -3.03
C VAL A 78 -2.56 -17.23 -2.08
N ARG A 79 -1.33 -17.46 -2.55
CA ARG A 79 -0.24 -17.72 -1.64
C ARG A 79 -0.14 -16.41 -0.88
N GLU A 80 -0.86 -16.33 0.25
CA GLU A 80 -0.51 -15.40 1.31
C GLU A 80 0.99 -15.52 1.36
N ARG A 81 1.68 -14.41 1.04
CA ARG A 81 3.11 -14.31 1.29
C ARG A 81 3.21 -14.82 2.71
N GLN A 82 3.69 -16.05 2.84
CA GLN A 82 3.88 -16.71 4.11
C GLN A 82 4.63 -15.65 4.87
N ARG A 83 3.98 -15.05 5.87
CA ARG A 83 4.68 -14.19 6.82
C ARG A 83 5.84 -15.10 7.20
N GLU A 84 7.03 -14.76 6.73
CA GLU A 84 8.27 -15.34 7.22
C GLU A 84 8.04 -15.48 8.72
N PRO A 85 8.15 -16.70 9.31
CA PRO A 85 7.86 -16.88 10.71
C PRO A 85 8.63 -15.80 11.44
N GLU A 86 7.90 -14.78 11.90
CA GLU A 86 8.45 -13.72 12.71
C GLU A 86 9.10 -14.49 13.85
N PRO A 87 10.43 -14.38 14.03
CA PRO A 87 11.15 -15.19 15.00
C PRO A 87 10.38 -15.03 16.29
N ALA A 88 9.80 -16.14 16.78
CA ALA A 88 8.72 -16.12 17.75
C ALA A 88 9.01 -15.06 18.79
N ALA A 89 8.33 -13.91 18.69
CA ALA A 89 8.33 -12.97 19.78
C ALA A 89 7.86 -13.80 20.97
N PRO A 90 8.58 -13.80 22.11
CA PRO A 90 8.12 -14.53 23.28
C PRO A 90 6.66 -14.15 23.45
N GLN A 91 5.77 -15.15 23.41
CA GLN A 91 4.36 -14.93 23.64
C GLN A 91 4.25 -14.58 25.11
N THR A 92 4.54 -13.32 25.43
CA THR A 92 4.46 -12.78 26.77
C THR A 92 3.02 -12.98 27.19
N SER A 93 2.79 -13.99 28.03
CA SER A 93 1.46 -14.30 28.48
C SER A 93 0.90 -13.06 29.18
N SER A 94 -0.41 -12.84 29.18
CA SER A 94 -0.99 -11.69 29.88
C SER A 94 -0.55 -11.60 31.35
N ALA A 95 -0.17 -12.74 31.95
CA ALA A 95 0.43 -12.83 33.27
C ALA A 95 1.87 -12.26 33.34
N GLU A 96 2.73 -12.53 32.35
CA GLU A 96 4.07 -11.93 32.27
C GLU A 96 3.99 -10.43 31.94
N LEU A 97 3.04 -10.01 31.10
CA LEU A 97 2.82 -8.59 30.84
C LEU A 97 2.37 -7.87 32.12
N ALA A 98 1.48 -8.48 32.90
CA ALA A 98 1.07 -7.95 34.20
C ALA A 98 2.25 -7.90 35.19
N ALA A 99 3.13 -8.90 35.18
CA ALA A 99 4.34 -8.91 36.00
C ALA A 99 5.34 -7.82 35.61
N LEU A 100 5.47 -7.51 34.30
CA LEU A 100 6.33 -6.42 33.80
C LEU A 100 5.75 -5.03 34.08
N LEU A 101 4.42 -4.91 34.16
CA LEU A 101 3.74 -3.63 34.41
C LEU A 101 3.58 -3.31 35.90
N ALA A 102 3.62 -4.30 36.79
CA ALA A 102 3.48 -4.11 38.23
C ALA A 102 4.46 -3.08 38.85
N PRO A 103 5.77 -3.07 38.50
CA PRO A 103 6.71 -2.09 39.05
C PRO A 103 6.39 -0.66 38.59
N LEU A 104 5.90 -0.49 37.35
CA LEU A 104 5.56 0.82 36.79
C LEU A 104 4.28 1.38 37.43
N VAL A 105 3.30 0.51 37.72
CA VAL A 105 2.07 0.90 38.41
C VAL A 105 2.34 1.29 39.85
N GLU A 106 3.23 0.57 40.55
CA GLU A 106 3.61 0.92 41.91
C GLU A 106 4.37 2.24 41.97
N ALA A 107 5.32 2.45 41.06
CA ALA A 107 6.03 3.73 40.94
C ALA A 107 5.08 4.90 40.65
N LEU A 108 4.07 4.69 39.80
CA LEU A 108 3.07 5.72 39.51
C LEU A 108 2.17 6.03 40.71
N ARG A 109 1.86 5.02 41.53
CA ARG A 109 1.07 5.20 42.76
C ARG A 109 1.84 6.01 43.79
N GLU A 110 3.13 5.72 43.96
CA GLU A 110 4.01 6.43 44.89
C GLU A 110 4.18 7.91 44.48
N ASP A 111 4.28 8.19 43.17
CA ASP A 111 4.37 9.56 42.63
C ASP A 111 3.11 10.39 42.88
N LEU A 112 1.93 9.78 42.73
CA LEU A 112 0.65 10.43 43.05
C LEU A 112 0.50 10.72 44.55
N ASP A 113 0.92 9.79 45.42
CA ASP A 113 0.88 9.98 46.87
C ASP A 113 1.92 11.01 47.36
N ALA A 114 3.06 11.13 46.67
CA ALA A 114 4.04 12.19 46.91
C ALA A 114 3.46 13.57 46.53
N THR A 115 2.79 13.64 45.37
CA THR A 115 2.15 14.87 44.88
C THR A 115 1.02 15.35 45.80
N ASP A 116 0.17 14.46 46.34
CA ASP A 116 -0.88 14.88 47.28
C ASP A 116 -0.30 15.40 48.62
N ARG A 117 0.81 14.80 49.08
CA ARG A 117 1.51 15.23 50.29
C ARG A 117 2.13 16.61 50.14
N GLU A 118 2.80 16.89 49.01
CA GLU A 118 3.34 18.22 48.70
C GLU A 118 2.23 19.27 48.62
N ARG A 119 1.08 18.92 48.02
CA ARG A 119 -0.07 19.82 47.91
C ARG A 119 -0.64 20.19 49.29
N ARG A 120 -0.69 19.25 50.23
CA ARG A 120 -1.13 19.52 51.61
C ARG A 120 -0.12 20.36 52.41
N GLN A 121 1.18 20.12 52.23
CA GLN A 121 2.21 20.93 52.90
C GLN A 121 2.21 22.38 52.40
N ASN A 122 2.12 22.61 51.09
CA ASN A 122 2.06 23.95 50.50
C ASN A 122 0.77 24.72 50.86
N GLY A 123 -0.34 24.00 51.08
CA GLY A 123 -1.57 24.59 51.63
C GLY A 123 -1.43 25.05 53.09
N SER A 124 -0.58 24.38 53.89
CA SER A 124 -0.36 24.73 55.29
C SER A 124 0.63 25.89 55.47
N THR A 125 1.66 25.99 54.64
CA THR A 125 2.61 27.14 54.67
C THR A 125 1.96 28.44 54.21
N THR A 126 0.97 28.38 53.32
CA THR A 126 0.23 29.58 52.87
C THR A 126 -0.68 30.14 53.97
N LEU A 127 -1.21 29.30 54.87
CA LEU A 127 -2.02 29.76 56.02
C LEU A 127 -1.16 30.28 57.18
N VAL A 128 0.00 29.67 57.45
CA VAL A 128 0.89 30.09 58.56
C VAL A 128 1.64 31.39 58.24
N ALA A 129 1.94 31.69 56.96
CA ALA A 129 2.56 32.96 56.58
C ALA A 129 1.62 34.17 56.72
N SER A 130 0.31 33.97 56.89
CA SER A 130 -0.66 35.05 57.13
C SER A 130 -0.93 35.38 58.60
N GLU A 131 -0.37 34.62 59.55
CA GLU A 131 -0.60 34.83 61.00
C GLU A 131 0.52 35.58 61.74
N ASP A 132 1.70 35.78 61.13
CA ASP A 132 2.86 36.42 61.78
C ASP A 132 3.02 37.92 61.45
N GLN A 133 1.96 38.57 60.95
CA GLN A 133 1.93 40.01 60.68
C GLN A 133 0.81 40.68 61.48
N ARG A 134 0.90 40.66 62.81
CA ARG A 134 0.10 41.52 63.69
C ARG A 134 0.80 41.91 64.97
#